data_AF-A0A060C706-F1
#
_entry.id   AF-A0A060C706-F1
#
_cell.length_a   1.000
_cell.length_b   1.000
_cell.length_c   1.000
_cell.angle_alpha   90.00
_cell.angle_beta   90.00
_cell.angle_gamma   90.00
#
_symmetry.space_group_name_H-M   'P 1'
#
loop_
_entity.id
_entity.type
_entity.pdbx_description
1 polymer ?
#
loop_
_entity_poly.entity_id
_entity_poly.type
_entity_poly.pdbx_seq_one_letter_code
_entity_poly.pdbx_strand_id
1 'polypeptide(L)'
;GIWAPCLSHADGLFYLIYTDVKYWKRDPYKIAYNYLVTAPAIEGPWSEPVFLNSSGFDPSLFHDDDGRKWFVNMLWDHRKQNNRFAGILLQEFCPQTRKLIGPVKNIFLGTERALVEGPHLYKRNGWYYLLTAEGGTEYAHAATLARSRNLEG
;
A
#
# COMPACT_ATOMS: atom_id res chain seq x y z
N GLY A 1 -2.16 14.12 -8.61
CA GLY A 1 -0.71 14.12 -8.78
C GLY A 1 -0.15 12.84 -8.20
N ILE A 2 1.05 12.46 -8.65
CA ILE A 2 1.71 11.22 -8.22
C ILE A 2 2.20 11.36 -6.78
N TRP A 3 1.66 10.53 -5.89
CA TRP A 3 2.16 10.34 -4.52
C TRP A 3 3.05 9.10 -4.44
N ALA A 4 3.45 8.69 -3.23
CA ALA A 4 4.46 7.65 -3.01
C ALA A 4 4.22 6.41 -3.89
N PRO A 5 5.17 6.08 -4.79
CA PRO A 5 5.08 4.89 -5.62
C PRO A 5 5.73 3.68 -4.95
N CYS A 6 5.36 2.49 -5.38
CA CYS A 6 6.04 1.24 -5.06
C CYS A 6 6.55 0.58 -6.34
N LEU A 7 7.86 0.46 -6.48
CA LEU A 7 8.50 -0.31 -7.54
C LEU A 7 8.96 -1.66 -6.97
N SER A 8 8.57 -2.75 -7.63
CA SER A 8 8.92 -4.11 -7.25
C SER A 8 9.21 -4.94 -8.49
N HIS A 9 9.86 -6.09 -8.32
CA HIS A 9 10.19 -7.00 -9.41
C HIS A 9 9.93 -8.45 -8.97
N ALA A 10 9.15 -9.17 -9.76
CA ALA A 10 8.84 -10.58 -9.57
C ALA A 10 8.46 -11.20 -10.92
N ASP A 11 8.63 -12.51 -11.07
CA ASP A 11 8.16 -13.27 -12.26
C ASP A 11 8.64 -12.68 -13.61
N GLY A 12 9.83 -12.08 -13.63
CA GLY A 12 10.42 -11.47 -14.83
C GLY A 12 9.79 -10.14 -15.25
N LEU A 13 8.98 -9.51 -14.38
CA LEU A 13 8.35 -8.22 -14.64
C LEU A 13 8.64 -7.22 -13.52
N PHE A 14 8.83 -5.96 -13.91
CA PHE A 14 8.69 -4.83 -13.02
C PHE A 14 7.21 -4.54 -12.80
N TYR A 15 6.85 -4.28 -11.55
CA TYR A 15 5.54 -3.81 -11.12
C TYR A 15 5.73 -2.43 -10.50
N LEU A 16 5.08 -1.42 -11.06
CA LEU A 16 5.03 -0.08 -10.50
C LEU A 16 3.60 0.24 -10.10
N ILE A 17 3.40 0.44 -8.81
CA ILE A 17 2.16 0.96 -8.26
C ILE A 17 2.33 2.43 -7.95
N TYR A 18 1.32 3.24 -8.31
CA TYR A 18 1.31 4.67 -8.03
C TYR A 18 -0.11 5.15 -7.73
N THR A 19 -0.20 6.33 -7.15
CA THR A 19 -1.48 6.98 -6.84
C THR A 19 -1.62 8.28 -7.61
N ASP A 20 -2.75 8.50 -8.28
CA ASP A 20 -3.12 9.84 -8.73
C ASP A 20 -4.09 10.51 -7.74
N VAL A 21 -3.56 11.41 -6.92
CA VAL A 21 -4.35 12.17 -5.94
C VAL A 21 -5.01 13.37 -6.60
N LYS A 22 -6.34 13.39 -6.64
CA LYS A 22 -7.14 14.48 -7.20
C LYS A 22 -7.46 15.57 -6.19
N TYR A 23 -7.59 15.21 -4.91
CA TYR A 23 -7.96 16.15 -3.86
C TYR A 23 -7.34 15.76 -2.52
N TRP A 24 -6.71 16.73 -1.85
CA TRP A 24 -6.06 16.54 -0.53
C TRP A 24 -6.08 17.79 0.37
N LYS A 25 -6.53 18.95 -0.14
CA LYS A 25 -6.27 20.27 0.48
C LYS A 25 -7.21 20.64 1.62
N ARG A 26 -8.44 20.13 1.67
CA ARG A 26 -9.36 20.40 2.79
C ARG A 26 -9.91 19.10 3.31
N ASP A 27 -10.01 19.03 4.63
CA ASP A 27 -10.75 17.98 5.30
C ASP A 27 -12.22 17.95 4.84
N PRO A 28 -12.86 16.77 4.85
CA PRO A 28 -12.37 15.51 5.43
C PRO A 28 -11.87 14.49 4.39
N TYR A 29 -11.85 14.83 3.10
CA TYR A 29 -11.64 13.84 2.03
C TYR A 29 -10.22 13.88 1.47
N LYS A 30 -9.69 12.69 1.19
CA LYS A 30 -8.60 12.49 0.21
C LYS A 30 -9.12 11.63 -0.93
N ILE A 31 -9.11 12.19 -2.13
CA ILE A 31 -9.52 11.49 -3.35
C ILE A 31 -8.25 11.00 -4.04
N ALA A 32 -7.97 9.71 -3.89
CA ALA A 32 -6.77 9.03 -4.34
C ALA A 32 -7.15 7.78 -5.12
N TYR A 33 -6.59 7.60 -6.32
CA TYR A 33 -6.82 6.42 -7.15
C TYR A 33 -5.49 5.69 -7.34
N ASN A 34 -5.45 4.41 -6.95
CA ASN A 34 -4.26 3.58 -7.03
C ASN A 34 -4.27 2.77 -8.32
N TYR A 35 -3.13 2.73 -9.01
CA TYR A 35 -2.96 2.06 -10.28
C TYR A 35 -1.71 1.20 -10.29
N LEU A 36 -1.74 0.11 -11.08
CA LEU A 36 -0.60 -0.73 -11.40
C LEU A 36 -0.26 -0.63 -12.88
N VAL A 37 1.02 -0.49 -13.18
CA VAL A 37 1.61 -0.73 -14.51
C VAL A 37 2.74 -1.74 -14.40
N THR A 38 2.99 -2.48 -15.49
CA THR A 38 4.05 -3.49 -15.54
C THR A 38 4.93 -3.32 -16.77
N ALA A 39 6.20 -3.73 -16.68
CA ALA A 39 7.14 -3.71 -17.80
C ALA A 39 8.14 -4.88 -17.72
N PRO A 40 8.64 -5.40 -18.86
CA PRO A 40 9.72 -6.40 -18.87
C PRO A 40 11.10 -5.79 -18.58
N ALA A 41 11.28 -4.48 -18.75
CA ALA A 41 12.49 -3.72 -18.45
C ALA A 41 12.13 -2.41 -17.74
N ILE A 42 13.06 -1.84 -16.97
CA ILE A 42 12.78 -0.66 -16.11
C ILE A 42 12.47 0.60 -16.94
N GLU A 43 13.07 0.69 -18.13
CA GLU A 43 12.89 1.68 -19.18
C GLU A 43 11.62 1.44 -20.02
N GLY A 44 10.92 0.33 -19.80
CA GLY A 44 9.66 -0.02 -20.47
C GLY A 44 9.83 -1.00 -21.64
N PRO A 45 8.82 -1.09 -22.52
CA PRO A 45 7.57 -0.31 -22.49
C PRO A 45 6.71 -0.68 -21.28
N TRP A 46 6.16 0.34 -20.61
CA TRP A 46 5.20 0.17 -19.52
C TRP A 46 3.80 -0.05 -20.07
N SER A 47 3.04 -0.95 -19.45
CA SER A 47 1.65 -1.23 -19.83
C SER A 47 0.72 -0.06 -19.55
N GLU A 48 -0.47 -0.08 -20.15
CA GLU A 48 -1.61 0.73 -19.69
C GLU A 48 -1.94 0.44 -18.21
N PRO A 49 -2.38 1.45 -17.44
CA PRO A 49 -2.64 1.32 -16.03
C PRO A 49 -3.88 0.49 -15.73
N VAL A 50 -3.77 -0.33 -14.69
CA VAL A 50 -4.89 -1.06 -14.09
C VAL A 50 -5.30 -0.38 -12.81
N PHE A 51 -6.57 -0.01 -12.72
CA PHE A 51 -7.14 0.50 -11.47
C PHE A 51 -7.20 -0.61 -10.41
N LEU A 52 -6.74 -0.30 -9.20
CA LEU A 52 -6.75 -1.22 -8.06
C LEU A 52 -7.85 -0.85 -7.06
N ASN A 53 -7.72 0.29 -6.39
CA ASN A 53 -8.71 0.79 -5.43
C ASN A 53 -8.55 2.30 -5.16
N SER A 54 -9.36 2.80 -4.22
CA SER A 54 -9.37 4.20 -3.76
C SER A 54 -9.62 4.34 -2.24
N SER A 55 -9.27 3.33 -1.44
CA SER A 55 -9.50 3.36 0.02
C SER A 55 -8.53 4.31 0.76
N GLY A 56 -7.40 4.63 0.14
CA GLY A 56 -6.40 5.58 0.61
C GLY A 56 -5.17 5.53 -0.29
N PHE A 57 -4.09 6.17 0.13
CA PHE A 57 -2.86 6.36 -0.67
C PHE A 57 -1.74 5.44 -0.15
N ASP A 58 -0.50 5.68 -0.57
CA ASP A 58 0.70 4.87 -0.30
C ASP A 58 0.51 3.37 -0.59
N PRO A 59 0.16 3.02 -1.84
CA PRO A 59 -0.03 1.64 -2.20
C PRO A 59 1.31 0.92 -2.41
N SER A 60 1.39 -0.33 -1.97
CA SER A 60 2.56 -1.19 -2.15
C SER A 60 2.15 -2.61 -2.56
N LEU A 61 2.98 -3.23 -3.40
CA LEU A 61 2.81 -4.63 -3.80
C LEU A 61 3.85 -5.50 -3.09
N PHE A 62 3.37 -6.56 -2.45
CA PHE A 62 4.19 -7.60 -1.87
C PHE A 62 4.06 -8.88 -2.66
N HIS A 63 5.19 -9.53 -2.93
CA HIS A 63 5.27 -10.82 -3.60
C HIS A 63 5.67 -11.87 -2.57
N ASP A 64 4.75 -12.78 -2.24
CA ASP A 64 5.02 -13.81 -1.25
C ASP A 64 5.73 -15.02 -1.91
N ASP A 65 6.36 -15.85 -1.08
CA ASP A 65 7.11 -17.03 -1.53
C ASP A 65 6.22 -18.18 -2.04
N ASP A 66 4.92 -18.14 -1.72
CA ASP A 66 3.91 -19.06 -2.23
C ASP A 66 3.37 -18.66 -3.62
N GLY A 67 3.92 -17.58 -4.21
CA GLY A 67 3.55 -17.05 -5.52
C GLY A 67 2.35 -16.10 -5.50
N ARG A 68 1.66 -15.94 -4.37
CA ARG A 68 0.57 -14.97 -4.23
C ARG A 68 1.12 -13.56 -4.12
N LYS A 69 0.28 -12.59 -4.47
CA LYS A 69 0.63 -11.16 -4.43
C LYS A 69 -0.36 -10.43 -3.57
N TRP A 70 0.14 -9.51 -2.76
CA TRP A 70 -0.65 -8.83 -1.75
C TRP A 70 -0.47 -7.33 -1.88
N PHE A 71 -1.59 -6.64 -1.96
CA PHE A 71 -1.67 -5.20 -2.02
C PHE A 71 -1.90 -4.66 -0.63
N VAL A 72 -1.08 -3.68 -0.23
CA VAL A 72 -1.28 -2.92 1.00
C VAL A 72 -1.36 -1.44 0.72
N ASN A 73 -2.20 -0.73 1.45
CA ASN A 73 -2.31 0.72 1.39
C ASN A 73 -2.90 1.25 2.70
N MET A 74 -2.70 2.53 3.01
CA MET A 74 -3.32 3.13 4.19
C MET A 74 -4.83 3.30 3.98
N LEU A 75 -5.64 3.19 5.04
CA LEU A 75 -7.07 3.50 5.01
C LEU A 75 -7.31 4.96 5.40
N TRP A 76 -7.96 5.72 4.51
CA TRP A 76 -8.44 7.07 4.80
C TRP A 76 -9.86 7.07 5.35
N ASP A 77 -10.04 7.53 6.59
CA ASP A 77 -11.36 7.68 7.22
C ASP A 77 -11.78 9.15 7.30
N HIS A 78 -12.85 9.50 6.61
CA HIS A 78 -13.37 10.88 6.52
C HIS A 78 -14.38 11.23 7.63
N ARG A 79 -14.71 10.28 8.52
CA ARG A 79 -15.70 10.51 9.58
C ARG A 79 -15.12 11.43 10.66
N LYS A 80 -15.89 12.44 11.07
CA LYS A 80 -15.46 13.55 11.94
C LYS A 80 -14.83 13.14 13.28
N GLN A 81 -15.22 11.99 13.83
CA GLN A 81 -14.79 11.51 15.16
C GLN A 81 -13.73 10.41 15.09
N ASN A 82 -13.26 10.06 13.89
CA ASN A 82 -12.36 8.94 13.69
C ASN A 82 -10.94 9.42 13.38
N ASN A 83 -9.96 8.57 13.65
CA ASN A 83 -8.60 8.78 13.15
C ASN A 83 -8.62 8.66 11.62
N ARG A 84 -8.15 9.71 10.93
CA ARG A 84 -8.11 9.74 9.47
C ARG A 84 -7.18 8.68 8.88
N PHE A 85 -6.10 8.37 9.58
CA PHE A 85 -5.17 7.29 9.24
C PHE A 85 -5.61 6.04 9.98
N ALA A 86 -6.63 5.38 9.45
CA ALA A 86 -7.37 4.33 10.16
C ALA A 86 -6.71 2.94 10.09
N GLY A 87 -5.43 2.87 9.71
CA GLY A 87 -4.63 1.65 9.66
C GLY A 87 -4.21 1.24 8.26
N ILE A 88 -3.62 0.05 8.16
CA ILE A 88 -3.06 -0.53 6.93
C ILE A 88 -3.97 -1.66 6.47
N LEU A 89 -4.51 -1.51 5.27
CA LEU A 89 -5.31 -2.55 4.62
C LEU A 89 -4.41 -3.54 3.89
N LEU A 90 -4.85 -4.79 3.86
CA LEU A 90 -4.29 -5.89 3.10
C LEU A 90 -5.41 -6.49 2.24
N GLN A 91 -5.13 -6.69 0.95
CA GLN A 91 -5.99 -7.45 0.04
C GLN A 91 -5.15 -8.21 -0.98
N GLU A 92 -5.60 -9.39 -1.41
CA GLU A 92 -4.89 -10.16 -2.43
C GLU A 92 -5.03 -9.51 -3.81
N PHE A 93 -3.96 -9.54 -4.60
CA PHE A 93 -3.94 -9.18 -6.01
C PHE A 93 -3.77 -10.43 -6.87
N CYS A 94 -4.68 -10.63 -7.83
CA CYS A 94 -4.62 -11.72 -8.80
C CYS A 94 -3.96 -11.25 -10.11
N PRO A 95 -2.75 -11.72 -10.46
CA PRO A 95 -2.06 -11.32 -11.70
C PRO A 95 -2.82 -11.71 -12.97
N GLN A 96 -3.51 -12.86 -12.95
CA GLN A 96 -4.21 -13.40 -14.12
C GLN A 96 -5.41 -12.52 -14.51
N THR A 97 -6.15 -12.01 -13.53
CA THR A 97 -7.31 -11.14 -13.77
C THR A 97 -6.97 -9.66 -13.67
N ARG A 98 -5.77 -9.30 -13.21
CA ARG A 98 -5.30 -7.95 -12.92
C ARG A 98 -6.28 -7.20 -12.01
N LYS A 99 -6.72 -7.84 -10.93
CA LYS A 99 -7.70 -7.27 -9.97
C LYS A 99 -7.34 -7.63 -8.54
N LEU A 100 -7.79 -6.78 -7.62
CA LEU A 100 -7.86 -7.14 -6.21
C LEU A 100 -9.01 -8.14 -6.00
N ILE A 101 -8.75 -9.19 -5.24
CA ILE A 101 -9.69 -10.29 -4.98
C ILE A 101 -9.77 -10.59 -3.48
N GLY A 102 -10.81 -11.33 -3.10
CA GLY A 102 -10.97 -11.78 -1.71
C GLY A 102 -11.28 -10.65 -0.73
N PRO A 103 -11.29 -10.97 0.58
CA PRO A 103 -11.63 -10.03 1.64
C PRO A 103 -10.52 -8.99 1.85
N VAL A 104 -10.91 -7.82 2.35
CA VAL A 104 -9.99 -6.78 2.81
C VAL A 104 -9.84 -6.90 4.33
N LYS A 105 -8.61 -6.86 4.83
CA LYS A 105 -8.32 -6.89 6.28
C LYS A 105 -7.48 -5.69 6.69
N ASN A 106 -7.80 -5.10 7.84
CA ASN A 106 -6.95 -4.08 8.46
C ASN A 106 -5.97 -4.79 9.39
N ILE A 107 -4.69 -4.82 9.01
CA ILE A 107 -3.68 -5.66 9.64
C ILE A 107 -2.82 -4.90 10.66
N PHE A 108 -2.88 -3.57 10.67
CA PHE A 108 -2.09 -2.75 11.58
C PHE A 108 -2.69 -1.36 11.75
N LEU A 109 -2.98 -0.97 13.00
CA LEU A 109 -3.59 0.33 13.33
C LEU A 109 -2.57 1.46 13.53
N GLY A 110 -1.26 1.15 13.48
CA GLY A 110 -0.21 2.08 13.88
C GLY A 110 0.08 2.05 15.38
N THR A 111 0.98 2.95 15.79
CA THR A 111 1.38 3.19 17.18
C THR A 111 0.78 4.49 17.70
N GLU A 112 1.12 4.88 18.93
CA GLU A 112 0.78 6.18 19.50
C GLU A 112 1.34 7.39 18.70
N ARG A 113 2.27 7.17 17.76
CA ARG A 113 2.76 8.22 16.86
C ARG A 113 1.70 8.69 15.86
N ALA A 114 0.67 7.88 15.61
CA ALA A 114 -0.40 8.13 14.65
C ALA A 114 0.12 8.41 13.22
N LEU A 115 -0.79 8.84 12.35
CA LEU A 115 -0.50 9.15 10.94
C LEU A 115 0.15 7.96 10.20
N VAL A 116 -0.32 6.74 10.49
CA VAL A 116 0.23 5.50 9.92
C VAL A 116 -0.03 5.42 8.41
N GLU A 117 1.06 5.40 7.64
CA GLU A 117 1.06 5.42 6.17
C GLU A 117 2.29 4.65 5.63
N GLY A 118 2.59 4.76 4.34
CA GLY A 118 3.78 4.13 3.72
C GLY A 118 3.98 2.63 3.99
N PRO A 119 2.96 1.74 3.92
CA PRO A 119 3.12 0.34 4.27
C PRO A 119 3.95 -0.44 3.23
N HIS A 120 4.98 -1.14 3.71
CA HIS A 120 5.75 -2.10 2.91
C HIS A 120 5.93 -3.41 3.67
N LEU A 121 5.62 -4.53 3.00
CA LEU A 121 5.79 -5.87 3.56
C LEU A 121 7.09 -6.51 3.06
N TYR A 122 7.75 -7.23 3.96
CA TYR A 122 8.92 -8.03 3.67
C TYR A 122 8.81 -9.38 4.38
N LYS A 123 9.29 -10.45 3.76
CA LYS A 123 9.36 -11.77 4.40
C LYS A 123 10.81 -12.15 4.64
N ARG A 124 11.15 -12.50 5.88
CA ARG A 124 12.50 -12.93 6.25
C ARG A 124 12.49 -13.82 7.48
N ASN A 125 13.17 -14.97 7.41
CA ASN A 125 13.35 -15.90 8.54
C ASN A 125 12.02 -16.31 9.21
N GLY A 126 11.02 -16.64 8.38
CA GLY A 126 9.68 -17.06 8.82
C GLY A 126 8.84 -15.94 9.45
N TRP A 127 9.23 -14.68 9.29
CA TRP A 127 8.45 -13.52 9.73
C TRP A 127 8.01 -12.69 8.54
N TYR A 128 6.80 -12.15 8.63
CA TYR A 128 6.38 -10.99 7.85
C TYR A 128 6.72 -9.74 8.66
N TYR A 129 7.49 -8.84 8.06
CA TYR A 129 7.80 -7.53 8.59
C TYR A 129 6.95 -6.50 7.86
N LEU A 130 6.27 -5.65 8.62
CA LEU A 130 5.52 -4.51 8.09
C LEU A 130 6.28 -3.24 8.49
N LEU A 131 6.84 -2.56 7.50
CA LEU A 131 7.40 -1.22 7.63
C LEU A 131 6.29 -0.21 7.34
N THR A 132 6.16 0.84 8.16
CA THR A 132 5.25 1.96 7.94
C THR A 132 5.95 3.29 8.22
N ALA A 133 5.45 4.36 7.63
CA ALA A 133 5.74 5.72 8.05
C ALA A 133 4.71 6.17 9.09
N GLU A 134 5.14 6.94 10.09
CA GLU A 134 4.27 7.48 11.14
C GLU A 134 4.70 8.90 11.55
N GLY A 135 3.80 9.64 12.22
CA GLY A 135 4.06 11.00 12.70
C GLY A 135 3.94 12.10 11.63
N GLY A 136 3.64 11.74 10.38
CA GLY A 136 3.51 12.65 9.25
C GLY A 136 4.85 13.13 8.69
N THR A 137 4.85 13.55 7.43
CA THR A 137 6.06 13.85 6.63
C THR A 137 6.83 15.13 7.02
N GLU A 138 6.61 15.65 8.22
CA GLU A 138 7.28 16.84 8.76
C GLU A 138 8.31 16.45 9.84
N TYR A 139 8.52 17.28 10.86
CA TYR A 139 9.56 17.06 11.87
C TYR A 139 9.33 15.85 12.79
N ALA A 140 8.09 15.36 12.90
CA ALA A 140 7.74 14.20 13.71
C ALA A 140 7.85 12.86 12.94
N HIS A 141 8.26 12.90 11.67
CA HIS A 141 8.34 11.74 10.79
C HIS A 141 9.22 10.63 11.37
N ALA A 142 8.71 9.41 11.36
CA ALA A 142 9.42 8.21 11.75
C ALA A 142 9.10 7.02 10.83
N ALA A 143 10.00 6.05 10.83
CA ALA A 143 9.78 4.73 10.25
C ALA A 143 9.57 3.72 11.38
N THR A 144 8.44 3.01 11.35
CA THR A 144 8.05 2.02 12.35
C THR A 144 8.09 0.62 11.71
N LEU A 145 8.65 -0.36 12.42
CA LEU A 145 8.75 -1.74 11.95
C LEU A 145 8.04 -2.69 12.93
N ALA A 146 7.03 -3.39 12.45
CA ALA A 146 6.32 -4.46 13.16
C ALA A 146 6.60 -5.82 12.51
N ARG A 147 6.29 -6.93 13.20
CA ARG A 147 6.35 -8.27 12.60
C ARG A 147 5.30 -9.23 13.13
N SER A 148 4.87 -10.17 12.30
CA SER A 148 4.04 -11.32 12.68
C SER A 148 4.45 -12.61 11.96
N ARG A 149 4.06 -13.76 12.53
CA ARG A 149 4.18 -15.06 11.87
C ARG A 149 3.07 -15.29 10.84
N ASN A 150 1.97 -14.54 10.95
CA ASN A 150 0.87 -14.53 10.00
C ASN A 150 0.91 -13.20 9.22
N LEU A 151 0.71 -13.27 7.90
CA LEU A 151 0.64 -12.08 7.05
C LEU A 151 -0.44 -11.08 7.51
N GLU A 152 -1.53 -11.60 8.11
CA GLU A 152 -2.69 -10.81 8.52
C GLU A 152 -2.58 -10.21 9.94
N GLY A 153 -1.46 -10.45 10.65
CA GLY A 153 -1.29 -10.05 12.05
C GLY A 153 -1.27 -11.23 13.00
#